data_AF-K0TFM6-F1
#
_entry.id   AF-K0TFM6-F1
#
_cell.length_a   1.000
_cell.length_b   1.000
_cell.length_c   1.000
_cell.angle_alpha   90.00
_cell.angle_beta   90.00
_cell.angle_gamma   90.00
#
_symmetry.space_group_name_H-M   'P 1'
#
loop_
_entity.id
_entity.type
_entity.pdbx_description
1 polymer ?
#
loop_
_entity_poly.entity_id
_entity_poly.type
_entity_poly.pdbx_seq_one_letter_code
_entity_poly.pdbx_strand_id
1 'polypeptide(L)'
;MSDDEAAAAVQAGEGPAEPADADPQEAPPVAQDIAERLMSSSHERAEGDVCSICYLYVGLPVNENAARNVCCMKRVCKGCILAAHRRGLLDSCPFCRTPSTHDRLAMIRKRVDKCDAEAIGLLGDKYYHGDLGLAKDVPRAIDLWTEAAERGSSEAHRQLGVIYYHGFGVEEDKPRGIHHWQQAAMKGNVQSRHNLGYAEYYNGNYQLAVQHFMISAKMGDEDSLNHIRELFKGGHATKAQYTEALLGYRDAVEEMKSPQREEAKRLGFLPYLGI
;
A
#
# COMPACT_ATOMS: atom_id res chain seq x y z
N MET A 1 -27.84 42.15 66.74
CA MET A 1 -27.95 43.21 65.71
C MET A 1 -27.91 42.47 64.38
N SER A 2 -29.11 42.07 63.96
CA SER A 2 -29.77 42.51 62.71
C SER A 2 -29.29 41.65 61.54
N ASP A 3 -29.96 40.52 61.28
CA ASP A 3 -31.19 40.39 60.47
C ASP A 3 -30.92 40.84 59.02
N ASP A 4 -30.90 39.89 58.09
CA ASP A 4 -31.87 39.92 56.98
C ASP A 4 -31.89 38.59 56.19
N GLU A 5 -33.12 38.14 55.97
CA GLU A 5 -33.57 37.00 55.16
C GLU A 5 -33.32 37.21 53.66
N ALA A 6 -33.05 36.12 52.94
CA ALA A 6 -33.65 35.93 51.62
C ALA A 6 -33.69 34.44 51.26
N ALA A 7 -34.90 33.96 51.00
CA ALA A 7 -35.26 32.59 50.72
C ALA A 7 -35.12 32.20 49.22
N ALA A 8 -35.20 30.88 49.02
CA ALA A 8 -35.67 30.17 47.82
C ALA A 8 -34.69 29.97 46.65
N ALA A 9 -34.30 28.72 46.41
CA ALA A 9 -34.94 27.87 45.39
C ALA A 9 -34.30 26.48 45.38
N VAL A 10 -35.13 25.45 45.54
CA VAL A 10 -34.77 24.04 45.38
C VAL A 10 -34.70 23.74 43.88
N GLN A 11 -33.57 23.25 43.40
CA GLN A 11 -33.48 22.53 42.12
C GLN A 11 -32.75 21.21 42.37
N ALA A 12 -33.47 20.12 42.09
CA ALA A 12 -32.95 18.76 42.12
C ALA A 12 -31.91 18.60 41.00
N GLY A 13 -30.66 18.36 41.37
CA GLY A 13 -29.61 17.95 40.45
C GLY A 13 -29.67 16.44 40.24
N GLU A 14 -29.91 16.03 39.01
CA GLU A 14 -29.81 14.65 38.53
C GLU A 14 -28.37 14.15 38.73
N GLY A 15 -28.23 12.98 39.38
CA GLY A 15 -26.94 12.30 39.54
C GLY A 15 -26.42 11.78 38.19
N PRO A 16 -25.09 11.59 38.05
CA PRO A 16 -24.51 11.12 36.80
C PRO A 16 -24.92 9.65 36.57
N ALA A 17 -25.49 9.40 35.39
CA ALA A 17 -25.82 8.07 34.90
C ALA A 17 -24.54 7.24 34.70
N GLU A 18 -24.55 6.01 35.21
CA GLU A 18 -23.56 4.98 34.92
C GLU A 18 -23.58 4.63 33.41
N PRO A 19 -22.43 4.35 32.79
CA PRO A 19 -22.40 3.93 31.40
C PRO A 19 -22.91 2.49 31.27
N ALA A 20 -23.98 2.35 30.48
CA ALA A 20 -24.54 1.06 30.08
C ALA A 20 -23.56 0.28 29.20
N ASP A 21 -23.56 -1.04 29.41
CA ASP A 21 -22.75 -2.06 28.76
C ASP A 21 -22.73 -1.94 27.22
N ALA A 22 -21.51 -1.92 26.66
CA ALA A 22 -21.29 -2.00 25.22
C ALA A 22 -21.31 -3.46 24.75
N ASP A 23 -22.25 -3.78 23.85
CA ASP A 23 -22.38 -5.06 23.15
C ASP A 23 -21.19 -5.26 22.17
N PRO A 24 -20.40 -6.35 22.28
CA PRO A 24 -19.20 -6.53 21.48
C PRO A 24 -19.49 -7.21 20.13
N GLN A 25 -20.32 -6.62 19.25
CA GLN A 25 -20.53 -7.22 17.93
C GLN A 25 -21.12 -6.37 16.81
N GLU A 26 -20.81 -5.07 16.70
CA GLU A 26 -21.09 -4.33 15.46
C GLU A 26 -19.89 -3.49 15.03
N ALA A 27 -19.33 -3.81 13.85
CA ALA A 27 -18.33 -2.97 13.20
C ALA A 27 -18.98 -1.63 12.83
N PRO A 28 -18.29 -0.48 13.01
CA PRO A 28 -18.88 0.83 12.80
C PRO A 28 -19.39 1.00 11.35
N PRO A 29 -20.45 1.80 11.10
CA PRO A 29 -21.13 1.92 9.80
C PRO A 29 -20.20 2.26 8.62
N VAL A 30 -19.09 2.96 8.90
CA VAL A 30 -18.08 3.34 7.91
C VAL A 30 -17.27 2.14 7.39
N ALA A 31 -17.08 1.09 8.21
CA ALA A 31 -16.34 -0.11 7.81
C ALA A 31 -17.15 -1.00 6.84
N GLN A 32 -18.48 -1.07 7.03
CA GLN A 32 -19.38 -1.78 6.11
C GLN A 32 -19.42 -1.09 4.73
N ASP A 33 -19.46 0.25 4.69
CA ASP A 33 -19.38 1.02 3.43
C ASP A 33 -18.09 0.73 2.64
N ILE A 34 -16.94 0.66 3.32
CA ILE A 34 -15.65 0.41 2.68
C ILE A 34 -15.58 -1.00 2.09
N ALA A 35 -16.09 -2.02 2.79
CA ALA A 35 -16.06 -3.40 2.31
C ALA A 35 -16.92 -3.59 1.04
N GLU A 36 -18.12 -3.01 1.01
CA GLU A 36 -18.98 -3.04 -0.17
C GLU A 36 -18.34 -2.31 -1.35
N ARG A 37 -17.83 -1.10 -1.11
CA ARG A 37 -17.15 -0.29 -2.13
C ARG A 37 -15.90 -0.98 -2.68
N LEU A 38 -15.15 -1.69 -1.84
CA LEU A 38 -13.99 -2.47 -2.25
C LEU A 38 -14.35 -3.55 -3.26
N MET A 39 -15.54 -4.16 -3.15
CA MET A 39 -15.97 -5.22 -4.06
C MET A 39 -16.63 -4.67 -5.33
N SER A 40 -17.15 -3.44 -5.29
CA SER A 40 -17.77 -2.78 -6.45
C SER A 40 -16.84 -1.82 -7.21
N SER A 41 -15.69 -1.44 -6.63
CA SER A 41 -14.77 -0.48 -7.23
C SER A 41 -14.08 -1.01 -8.48
N SER A 42 -13.62 -0.11 -9.37
CA SER A 42 -12.77 -0.51 -10.49
C SER A 42 -11.53 -1.27 -10.00
N HIS A 43 -11.16 -2.32 -10.72
CA HIS A 43 -9.99 -3.14 -10.42
C HIS A 43 -8.71 -2.56 -11.05
N GLU A 44 -8.63 -1.23 -11.10
CA GLU A 44 -7.47 -0.53 -11.63
C GLU A 44 -6.33 -0.51 -10.60
N ARG A 45 -5.10 -0.64 -11.09
CA ARG A 45 -3.92 -0.57 -10.24
C ARG A 45 -3.63 0.88 -9.88
N ALA A 46 -2.95 1.07 -8.75
CA ALA A 46 -2.52 2.39 -8.30
C ALA A 46 -1.76 3.16 -9.38
N GLU A 47 -2.00 4.47 -9.53
CA GLU A 47 -1.31 5.33 -10.51
C GLU A 47 0.22 5.22 -10.41
N GLY A 48 0.74 4.99 -9.20
CA GLY A 48 2.16 4.80 -8.94
C GLY A 48 2.76 3.62 -9.69
N ASP A 49 1.98 2.63 -10.11
CA ASP A 49 2.43 1.41 -10.80
C ASP A 49 2.69 1.59 -12.30
N VAL A 50 2.41 2.78 -12.83
CA VAL A 50 2.67 3.11 -14.23
C VAL A 50 4.08 3.69 -14.39
N CYS A 51 4.78 3.26 -15.44
CA CYS A 51 6.04 3.88 -15.83
C CYS A 51 5.80 5.30 -16.35
N SER A 52 6.41 6.32 -15.75
CA SER A 52 6.22 7.72 -16.14
C SER A 52 6.81 8.11 -17.51
N ILE A 53 7.45 7.18 -18.23
CA ILE A 53 7.99 7.41 -19.59
C ILE A 53 7.13 6.72 -20.65
N CYS A 54 6.82 5.43 -20.47
CA CYS A 54 6.06 4.67 -21.47
C CYS A 54 4.56 4.56 -21.16
N TYR A 55 4.12 5.04 -19.99
CA TYR A 55 2.73 5.01 -19.53
C TYR A 55 2.08 3.61 -19.47
N LEU A 56 2.90 2.56 -19.49
CA LEU A 56 2.47 1.17 -19.30
C LEU A 56 2.63 0.76 -17.83
N TYR A 57 1.68 -0.03 -17.31
CA TYR A 57 1.81 -0.69 -16.02
C TYR A 57 3.11 -1.48 -15.94
N VAL A 58 3.82 -1.36 -14.82
CA VAL A 58 5.06 -2.10 -14.56
C VAL A 58 4.71 -3.49 -14.02
N GLY A 59 5.44 -4.51 -14.51
CA GLY A 59 5.39 -5.88 -14.01
C GLY A 59 5.51 -5.95 -12.48
N LEU A 60 4.71 -6.81 -11.85
CA LEU A 60 4.85 -7.11 -10.42
C LEU A 60 6.02 -8.09 -10.19
N PRO A 61 6.78 -7.97 -9.07
CA PRO A 61 6.76 -6.85 -8.12
C PRO A 61 7.32 -5.55 -8.75
N VAL A 62 6.67 -4.42 -8.47
CA VAL A 62 7.01 -3.15 -9.17
C VAL A 62 8.40 -2.63 -8.83
N ASN A 63 8.81 -2.76 -7.57
CA ASN A 63 10.14 -2.37 -7.07
C ASN A 63 11.27 -3.18 -7.74
N GLU A 64 10.99 -4.39 -8.22
CA GLU A 64 11.96 -5.21 -8.95
C GLU A 64 12.02 -4.85 -10.44
N ASN A 65 10.94 -4.32 -11.01
CA ASN A 65 10.83 -4.05 -12.45
C ASN A 65 10.96 -2.56 -12.81
N ALA A 66 11.00 -1.68 -11.81
CA ALA A 66 11.18 -0.24 -11.97
C ALA A 66 11.98 0.38 -10.82
N ALA A 67 12.51 1.58 -11.09
CA ALA A 67 13.15 2.40 -10.08
C ALA A 67 12.29 3.63 -9.75
N ARG A 68 12.19 3.96 -8.46
CA ARG A 68 11.66 5.25 -7.98
C ARG A 68 12.81 6.26 -7.98
N ASN A 69 12.67 7.31 -8.78
CA ASN A 69 13.70 8.35 -8.90
C ASN A 69 13.52 9.40 -7.80
N VAL A 70 14.43 9.44 -6.82
CA VAL A 70 14.29 10.30 -5.64
C VAL A 70 14.35 11.81 -5.94
N CYS A 71 14.83 12.21 -7.11
CA CYS A 71 14.75 13.61 -7.56
C CYS A 71 13.33 14.09 -7.83
N CYS A 72 12.43 13.22 -8.27
CA CYS A 72 11.08 13.59 -8.72
C CYS A 72 9.96 12.68 -8.24
N MET A 73 10.29 11.66 -7.43
CA MET A 73 9.41 10.56 -7.01
C MET A 73 8.73 9.79 -8.14
N LYS A 74 9.15 10.01 -9.40
CA LYS A 74 8.58 9.31 -10.55
C LYS A 74 9.20 7.93 -10.72
N ARG A 75 8.33 6.99 -11.07
CA ARG A 75 8.67 5.60 -11.31
C ARG A 75 9.00 5.39 -12.78
N VAL A 76 10.14 4.75 -13.05
CA VAL A 76 10.57 4.45 -14.41
C VAL A 76 10.96 2.99 -14.49
N CYS A 77 10.36 2.24 -15.42
CA CYS A 77 10.66 0.82 -15.60
C CYS A 77 12.10 0.60 -16.09
N LYS A 78 12.69 -0.54 -15.75
CA LYS A 78 14.06 -0.93 -16.15
C LYS A 78 14.31 -0.81 -17.65
N GLY A 79 13.29 -1.10 -18.48
CA GLY A 79 13.38 -0.94 -19.94
C GLY A 79 13.56 0.51 -20.39
N CYS A 80 12.79 1.45 -19.82
CA CYS A 80 12.96 2.87 -20.13
C CYS A 80 14.27 3.44 -19.59
N ILE A 81 14.76 2.94 -18.45
CA ILE A 81 16.08 3.31 -17.92
C ILE A 81 17.19 2.83 -18.86
N LEU A 82 17.16 1.55 -19.27
CA LEU A 82 18.12 1.00 -20.24
C LEU A 82 18.13 1.79 -21.54
N ALA A 83 16.94 2.11 -22.08
CA ALA A 83 16.82 2.92 -23.30
C ALA A 83 17.39 4.34 -23.12
N ALA A 84 17.24 4.95 -21.94
CA ALA A 84 17.83 6.24 -21.63
C ALA A 84 19.36 6.16 -21.52
N HIS A 85 19.90 5.13 -20.86
CA HIS A 85 21.36 4.91 -20.73
C HIS A 85 22.03 4.79 -22.11
N ARG A 86 21.40 4.05 -23.04
CA ARG A 86 21.90 3.92 -24.43
C ARG A 86 21.90 5.24 -25.21
N ARG A 87 21.17 6.24 -24.74
CA ARG A 87 21.13 7.60 -25.30
C ARG A 87 22.06 8.56 -24.55
N GLY A 88 22.95 8.05 -23.69
CA GLY A 88 23.94 8.84 -22.95
C GLY A 88 23.44 9.43 -21.63
N LEU A 89 22.27 9.01 -21.12
CA LEU A 89 21.70 9.51 -19.86
C LEU A 89 22.07 8.60 -18.68
N LEU A 90 23.36 8.39 -18.46
CA LEU A 90 23.88 7.52 -17.38
C LEU A 90 23.83 8.24 -16.03
N ASP A 91 24.29 9.49 -15.99
CA ASP A 91 24.45 10.26 -14.76
C ASP A 91 23.31 11.25 -14.51
N SER A 92 22.12 10.97 -15.06
CA SER A 92 20.97 11.86 -14.94
C SER A 92 19.68 11.08 -14.90
N CYS A 93 18.72 11.58 -14.13
CA CYS A 93 17.39 10.99 -14.05
C CYS A 93 16.78 10.86 -15.46
N PRO A 94 16.32 9.66 -15.86
CA PRO A 94 15.74 9.45 -17.19
C PRO A 94 14.42 10.21 -17.40
N PHE A 95 13.77 10.66 -16.31
CA PHE A 95 12.54 11.45 -16.35
C PHE A 95 12.81 12.96 -16.27
N CYS A 96 13.37 13.47 -15.16
CA CYS A 96 13.50 14.92 -14.93
C CYS A 96 14.88 15.50 -15.23
N ARG A 97 15.82 14.69 -15.76
CA ARG A 97 17.20 15.09 -16.11
C ARG A 97 18.06 15.64 -14.96
N THR A 98 17.57 15.62 -13.71
CA THR A 98 18.39 15.97 -12.55
C THR A 98 19.61 15.06 -12.49
N PRO A 99 20.84 15.59 -12.36
CA PRO A 99 22.03 14.78 -12.21
C PRO A 99 21.91 13.79 -11.05
N SER A 100 22.41 12.58 -11.26
CA SER A 100 22.46 11.56 -10.21
C SER A 100 23.47 11.99 -9.15
N THR A 101 22.99 12.45 -8.00
CA THR A 101 23.86 12.76 -6.85
C THR A 101 23.90 11.58 -5.88
N HIS A 102 25.04 11.34 -5.24
CA HIS A 102 25.16 10.27 -4.24
C HIS A 102 24.35 10.52 -2.96
N ASP A 103 24.03 11.78 -2.64
CA ASP A 103 23.25 12.11 -1.43
C ASP A 103 21.73 11.95 -1.66
N ARG A 104 21.30 10.69 -1.73
CA ARG A 104 19.89 10.32 -1.89
C ARG A 104 19.04 10.80 -0.71
N LEU A 105 19.59 10.84 0.50
CA LEU A 105 18.85 11.23 1.70
C LEU A 105 18.50 12.72 1.65
N ALA A 106 19.43 13.59 1.25
CA ALA A 106 19.14 15.00 1.07
C ALA A 106 18.06 15.25 0.00
N MET A 107 18.05 14.46 -1.08
CA MET A 107 17.00 14.57 -2.11
C MET A 107 15.63 14.14 -1.59
N ILE A 108 15.57 13.07 -0.80
CA ILE A 108 14.33 12.64 -0.14
C ILE A 108 13.84 13.73 0.81
N ARG A 109 14.72 14.27 1.67
CA ARG A 109 14.37 15.36 2.61
C ARG A 109 13.81 16.59 1.88
N LYS A 110 14.43 17.03 0.78
CA LYS A 110 13.90 18.13 -0.06
C LYS A 110 12.49 17.88 -0.60
N ARG A 111 12.09 16.62 -0.80
CA ARG A 111 10.73 16.25 -1.23
C ARG A 111 9.77 16.16 -0.05
N VAL A 112 10.24 15.67 1.10
CA VAL A 112 9.52 15.69 2.38
C VAL A 112 9.21 17.13 2.80
N ASP A 113 10.14 18.07 2.66
CA ASP A 113 9.93 19.51 2.93
C ASP A 113 8.84 20.14 2.04
N LYS A 114 8.50 19.47 0.92
CA LYS A 114 7.41 19.84 0.01
C LYS A 114 6.14 19.02 0.23
N CYS A 115 6.07 18.29 1.34
CA CYS A 115 4.96 17.43 1.73
C CYS A 115 4.60 16.35 0.69
N ASP A 116 5.58 15.86 -0.08
CA ASP A 116 5.36 14.78 -1.04
C ASP A 116 5.11 13.46 -0.30
N ALA A 117 3.89 12.93 -0.40
CA ALA A 117 3.44 11.73 0.34
C ALA A 117 4.32 10.51 0.09
N GLU A 118 4.75 10.29 -1.16
CA GLU A 118 5.60 9.16 -1.52
C GLU A 118 7.03 9.32 -1.00
N ALA A 119 7.53 10.56 -0.92
CA ALA A 119 8.82 10.84 -0.30
C ALA A 119 8.79 10.67 1.22
N ILE A 120 7.72 11.08 1.88
CA ILE A 120 7.50 10.87 3.32
C ILE A 120 7.47 9.38 3.62
N GLY A 121 6.67 8.61 2.87
CA GLY A 121 6.61 7.15 3.02
C GLY A 121 7.95 6.47 2.74
N LEU A 122 8.67 6.91 1.70
CA LEU A 122 10.00 6.42 1.41
C LEU A 122 11.00 6.73 2.54
N LEU A 123 10.92 7.91 3.16
CA LEU A 123 11.75 8.21 4.33
C LEU A 123 11.42 7.29 5.51
N GLY A 124 10.14 6.97 5.71
CA GLY A 124 9.68 5.96 6.67
C GLY A 124 10.35 4.61 6.43
N ASP A 125 10.36 4.12 5.18
CA ASP A 125 11.05 2.87 4.83
C ASP A 125 12.55 2.92 5.19
N LYS A 126 13.21 4.07 5.00
CA LYS A 126 14.63 4.23 5.32
C LYS A 126 14.92 4.20 6.82
N TYR A 127 14.06 4.77 7.65
CA TYR A 127 14.15 4.59 9.11
C TYR A 127 13.83 3.17 9.54
N TYR A 128 12.85 2.51 8.92
CA TYR A 128 12.50 1.14 9.27
C TYR A 128 13.64 0.13 9.01
N HIS A 129 14.37 0.30 7.91
CA HIS A 129 15.48 -0.58 7.53
C HIS A 129 16.85 -0.14 8.03
N GLY A 130 17.02 1.12 8.44
CA GLY A 130 18.35 1.68 8.78
C GLY A 130 19.23 1.91 7.55
N ASP A 131 18.64 2.42 6.48
CA ASP A 131 19.30 2.65 5.19
C ASP A 131 19.85 4.09 5.06
N LEU A 132 20.71 4.32 4.05
CA LEU A 132 21.24 5.66 3.72
C LEU A 132 21.96 6.35 4.90
N GLY A 133 22.57 5.56 5.78
CA GLY A 133 23.27 6.06 6.98
C GLY A 133 22.35 6.47 8.13
N LEU A 134 21.05 6.15 8.06
CA LEU A 134 20.12 6.33 9.17
C LEU A 134 20.22 5.13 10.13
N ALA A 135 20.15 5.40 11.43
CA ALA A 135 19.89 4.33 12.40
C ALA A 135 18.46 3.82 12.25
N LYS A 136 18.27 2.52 12.47
CA LYS A 136 16.94 1.91 12.47
C LYS A 136 16.08 2.53 13.58
N ASP A 137 14.90 3.01 13.22
CA ASP A 137 13.94 3.67 14.11
C ASP A 137 12.51 3.36 13.66
N VAL A 138 11.91 2.32 14.27
CA VAL A 138 10.58 1.83 13.90
C VAL A 138 9.46 2.81 14.30
N PRO A 139 9.43 3.37 15.52
CA PRO A 139 8.43 4.38 15.87
C PRO A 139 8.41 5.56 14.89
N ARG A 140 9.59 6.08 14.53
CA ARG A 140 9.68 7.16 13.54
C ARG A 140 9.21 6.74 12.15
N ALA A 141 9.47 5.50 11.74
CA ALA A 141 8.96 4.99 10.48
C ALA A 141 7.42 4.95 10.45
N ILE A 142 6.80 4.54 11.56
CA ILE A 142 5.35 4.50 11.72
C ILE A 142 4.75 5.90 11.67
N ASP A 143 5.37 6.88 12.32
CA ASP A 143 4.92 8.28 12.26
C ASP A 143 4.94 8.81 10.83
N LEU A 144 6.03 8.57 10.10
CA LEU A 144 6.17 8.99 8.70
C LEU A 144 5.19 8.26 7.78
N TRP A 145 4.99 6.95 7.95
CA TRP A 145 4.00 6.23 7.16
C TRP A 145 2.58 6.71 7.47
N THR A 146 2.27 7.05 8.73
CA THR A 146 0.97 7.63 9.11
C THR A 146 0.76 8.97 8.41
N GLU A 147 1.75 9.86 8.46
CA GLU A 147 1.72 11.16 7.78
C GLU A 147 1.54 11.00 6.25
N ALA A 148 2.23 10.05 5.64
CA ALA A 148 2.15 9.75 4.22
C ALA A 148 0.80 9.15 3.82
N ALA A 149 0.23 8.28 4.65
CA ALA A 149 -1.07 7.66 4.45
C ALA A 149 -2.20 8.71 4.48
N GLU A 150 -2.16 9.63 5.45
CA GLU A 150 -3.07 10.78 5.54
C GLU A 150 -3.01 11.68 4.29
N ARG A 151 -1.82 11.78 3.68
CA ARG A 151 -1.60 12.51 2.41
C ARG A 151 -1.89 11.69 1.17
N GLY A 152 -2.42 10.48 1.33
CA GLY A 152 -2.95 9.69 0.25
C GLY A 152 -2.08 8.51 -0.20
N SER A 153 -0.87 8.31 0.35
CA SER A 153 0.01 7.22 -0.08
C SER A 153 -0.58 5.84 0.24
N SER A 154 -0.94 5.10 -0.81
CA SER A 154 -1.44 3.72 -0.66
C SER A 154 -0.33 2.76 -0.22
N GLU A 155 0.92 3.06 -0.56
CA GLU A 155 2.08 2.27 -0.11
C GLU A 155 2.33 2.44 1.38
N ALA A 156 2.18 3.66 1.91
CA ALA A 156 2.28 3.89 3.35
C ALA A 156 1.17 3.17 4.13
N HIS A 157 -0.07 3.21 3.63
CA HIS A 157 -1.15 2.37 4.16
C HIS A 157 -0.80 0.88 4.12
N ARG A 158 -0.22 0.38 3.02
CA ARG A 158 0.20 -1.02 2.92
C ARG A 158 1.20 -1.39 4.03
N GLN A 159 2.20 -0.54 4.26
CA GLN A 159 3.23 -0.74 5.28
C GLN A 159 2.65 -0.72 6.70
N LEU A 160 1.78 0.24 7.02
CA LEU A 160 1.05 0.28 8.30
C LEU A 160 0.21 -0.97 8.50
N GLY A 161 -0.47 -1.43 7.44
CA GLY A 161 -1.26 -2.65 7.48
C GLY A 161 -0.44 -3.87 7.88
N VAL A 162 0.75 -4.04 7.29
CA VAL A 162 1.68 -5.13 7.64
C VAL A 162 2.15 -5.03 9.09
N ILE A 163 2.57 -3.83 9.52
CA ILE A 163 3.14 -3.61 10.85
C ILE A 163 2.10 -3.91 11.95
N TYR A 164 0.88 -3.38 11.82
CA TYR A 164 -0.17 -3.62 12.82
C TYR A 164 -0.69 -5.06 12.77
N TYR A 165 -0.84 -5.65 11.57
CA TYR A 165 -1.35 -7.02 11.45
C TYR A 165 -0.42 -8.08 12.06
N HIS A 166 0.89 -7.86 12.03
CA HIS A 166 1.89 -8.80 12.55
C HIS A 166 2.59 -8.36 13.84
N GLY A 167 2.29 -7.16 14.37
CA GLY A 167 2.94 -6.63 15.57
C GLY A 167 4.44 -6.35 15.40
N PHE A 168 4.87 -5.87 14.23
CA PHE A 168 6.29 -5.61 13.97
C PHE A 168 6.76 -4.28 14.55
N GLY A 169 7.20 -4.32 15.81
CA GLY A 169 7.67 -3.15 16.56
C GLY A 169 6.56 -2.34 17.21
N VAL A 170 5.32 -2.86 17.17
CA VAL A 170 4.13 -2.39 17.90
C VAL A 170 3.35 -3.61 18.39
N GLU A 171 2.36 -3.38 19.25
CA GLU A 171 1.40 -4.42 19.60
C GLU A 171 0.61 -4.87 18.37
N GLU A 172 0.34 -6.17 18.27
CA GLU A 172 -0.47 -6.72 17.18
C GLU A 172 -1.90 -6.17 17.27
N ASP A 173 -2.37 -5.57 16.18
CA ASP A 173 -3.73 -5.05 16.01
C ASP A 173 -4.19 -5.38 14.59
N LYS A 174 -4.68 -6.61 14.41
CA LYS A 174 -5.18 -7.11 13.11
C LYS A 174 -6.31 -6.24 12.54
N PRO A 175 -7.35 -5.85 13.32
CA PRO A 175 -8.40 -4.96 12.80
C PRO A 175 -7.84 -3.65 12.22
N ARG A 176 -6.90 -3.00 12.92
CA ARG A 176 -6.24 -1.80 12.42
C ARG A 176 -5.40 -2.08 11.18
N GLY A 177 -4.66 -3.20 11.16
CA GLY A 177 -3.90 -3.65 10.00
C GLY A 177 -4.78 -3.83 8.75
N ILE A 178 -5.90 -4.55 8.91
CA ILE A 178 -6.92 -4.76 7.87
C ILE A 178 -7.49 -3.42 7.40
N HIS A 179 -7.82 -2.50 8.30
CA HIS A 179 -8.31 -1.18 7.94
C HIS A 179 -7.33 -0.43 7.03
N HIS A 180 -6.03 -0.42 7.34
CA HIS A 180 -5.04 0.20 6.47
C HIS A 180 -4.94 -0.50 5.11
N TRP A 181 -5.00 -1.83 5.05
CA TRP A 181 -5.03 -2.56 3.77
C TRP A 181 -6.28 -2.27 2.94
N GLN A 182 -7.45 -2.11 3.57
CA GLN A 182 -8.68 -1.69 2.89
C GLN A 182 -8.50 -0.32 2.23
N GLN A 183 -7.93 0.66 2.95
CA GLN A 183 -7.66 1.99 2.39
C GLN A 183 -6.67 1.96 1.21
N ALA A 184 -5.62 1.13 1.31
CA ALA A 184 -4.66 0.95 0.22
C ALA A 184 -5.28 0.23 -0.98
N ALA A 185 -6.08 -0.81 -0.75
CA ALA A 185 -6.75 -1.59 -1.79
C ALA A 185 -7.80 -0.74 -2.55
N MET A 186 -8.51 0.16 -1.86
CA MET A 186 -9.40 1.15 -2.49
C MET A 186 -8.68 2.08 -3.48
N LYS A 187 -7.36 2.25 -3.32
CA LYS A 187 -6.49 3.04 -4.20
C LYS A 187 -5.71 2.16 -5.20
N GLY A 188 -6.15 0.92 -5.40
CA GLY A 188 -5.55 0.00 -6.38
C GLY A 188 -4.22 -0.62 -5.94
N ASN A 189 -3.90 -0.64 -4.64
CA ASN A 189 -2.70 -1.34 -4.15
C ASN A 189 -2.92 -2.86 -4.19
N VAL A 190 -2.28 -3.51 -5.16
CA VAL A 190 -2.44 -4.94 -5.43
C VAL A 190 -2.05 -5.82 -4.23
N GLN A 191 -0.92 -5.51 -3.59
CA GLN A 191 -0.42 -6.26 -2.44
C GLN A 191 -1.34 -6.15 -1.22
N SER A 192 -1.96 -4.99 -1.00
CA SER A 192 -2.96 -4.84 0.07
C SER A 192 -4.22 -5.67 -0.23
N ARG A 193 -4.65 -5.76 -1.49
CA ARG A 193 -5.75 -6.64 -1.89
C ARG A 193 -5.40 -8.11 -1.66
N HIS A 194 -4.18 -8.54 -1.99
CA HIS A 194 -3.67 -9.87 -1.67
C HIS A 194 -3.71 -10.13 -0.16
N ASN A 195 -3.19 -9.19 0.65
CA ASN A 195 -3.15 -9.33 2.11
C ASN A 195 -4.55 -9.43 2.74
N LEU A 196 -5.56 -8.73 2.19
CA LEU A 196 -6.95 -8.92 2.62
C LEU A 196 -7.42 -10.35 2.33
N GLY A 197 -7.15 -10.88 1.13
CA GLY A 197 -7.46 -12.28 0.81
C GLY A 197 -6.77 -13.27 1.74
N TYR A 198 -5.51 -13.00 2.10
CA TYR A 198 -4.75 -13.78 3.06
C TYR A 198 -5.39 -13.72 4.45
N ALA A 199 -5.74 -12.53 4.96
CA ALA A 199 -6.42 -12.39 6.24
C ALA A 199 -7.74 -13.18 6.29
N GLU A 200 -8.57 -13.08 5.25
CA GLU A 200 -9.84 -13.82 5.17
C GLU A 200 -9.64 -15.33 5.08
N TYR A 201 -8.58 -15.78 4.42
CA TYR A 201 -8.21 -17.20 4.36
C TYR A 201 -7.94 -17.77 5.75
N TYR A 202 -7.14 -17.09 6.58
CA TYR A 202 -6.83 -17.54 7.94
C TYR A 202 -8.02 -17.41 8.90
N ASN A 203 -8.95 -16.50 8.62
CA ASN A 203 -10.21 -16.40 9.35
C ASN A 203 -11.24 -17.49 8.94
N GLY A 204 -10.92 -18.33 7.95
CA GLY A 204 -11.83 -19.37 7.45
C GLY A 204 -12.90 -18.85 6.47
N ASN A 205 -12.85 -17.57 6.09
CA ASN A 205 -13.78 -16.93 5.18
C ASN A 205 -13.37 -17.17 3.72
N TYR A 206 -13.30 -18.44 3.32
CA TYR A 206 -12.69 -18.83 2.05
C TYR A 206 -13.36 -18.22 0.82
N GLN A 207 -14.68 -18.03 0.82
CA GLN A 207 -15.37 -17.40 -0.31
C GLN A 207 -14.94 -15.94 -0.48
N LEU A 208 -14.79 -15.20 0.62
CA LEU A 208 -14.34 -13.82 0.61
C LEU A 208 -12.84 -13.71 0.24
N ALA A 209 -12.03 -14.66 0.73
CA ALA A 209 -10.64 -14.79 0.34
C ALA A 209 -10.48 -14.98 -1.18
N VAL A 210 -11.28 -15.89 -1.78
CA VAL A 210 -11.29 -16.09 -3.25
C VAL A 210 -11.62 -14.79 -3.97
N GLN A 211 -12.61 -14.02 -3.51
CA GLN A 211 -12.97 -12.74 -4.15
C GLN A 211 -11.80 -11.74 -4.13
N HIS A 212 -11.15 -11.55 -2.98
CA HIS A 212 -9.97 -10.68 -2.89
C HIS A 212 -8.82 -11.14 -3.79
N PHE A 213 -8.51 -12.44 -3.76
CA PHE A 213 -7.45 -12.99 -4.61
C PHE A 213 -7.78 -12.88 -6.09
N MET A 214 -9.05 -13.07 -6.49
CA MET A 214 -9.45 -12.94 -7.90
C MET A 214 -9.20 -11.52 -8.42
N ILE A 215 -9.51 -10.50 -7.62
CA ILE A 215 -9.25 -9.11 -7.98
C ILE A 215 -7.75 -8.85 -8.09
N SER A 216 -6.98 -9.29 -7.10
CA SER A 216 -5.52 -9.13 -7.10
C SER A 216 -4.84 -9.87 -8.27
N ALA A 217 -5.29 -11.09 -8.59
CA ALA A 217 -4.81 -11.86 -9.73
C ALA A 217 -5.13 -11.17 -11.06
N LYS A 218 -6.32 -10.57 -11.20
CA LYS A 218 -6.69 -9.72 -12.35
C LYS A 218 -5.85 -8.44 -12.47
N MET A 219 -5.18 -8.02 -11.39
CA MET A 219 -4.18 -6.94 -11.40
C MET A 219 -2.76 -7.46 -11.69
N GLY A 220 -2.59 -8.76 -11.96
CA GLY A 220 -1.32 -9.38 -12.32
C GLY A 220 -0.53 -9.97 -11.15
N ASP A 221 -1.15 -10.18 -9.98
CA ASP A 221 -0.48 -10.79 -8.82
C ASP A 221 -0.47 -12.32 -8.89
N GLU A 222 0.72 -12.89 -9.06
CA GLU A 222 0.90 -14.34 -9.19
C GLU A 222 0.63 -15.09 -7.89
N ASP A 223 0.97 -14.50 -6.74
CA ASP A 223 0.75 -15.12 -5.44
C ASP A 223 -0.73 -15.31 -5.14
N SER A 224 -1.57 -14.32 -5.49
CA SER A 224 -3.03 -14.44 -5.40
C SER A 224 -3.56 -15.54 -6.31
N LEU A 225 -3.05 -15.66 -7.55
CA LEU A 225 -3.42 -16.75 -8.45
C LEU A 225 -3.05 -18.12 -7.86
N ASN A 226 -1.89 -18.24 -7.23
CA ASN A 226 -1.45 -19.46 -6.56
C ASN A 226 -2.35 -19.79 -5.36
N HIS A 227 -2.78 -18.80 -4.57
CA HIS A 227 -3.74 -19.02 -3.47
C HIS A 227 -5.10 -19.51 -3.97
N ILE A 228 -5.61 -18.97 -5.09
CA ILE A 228 -6.86 -19.49 -5.71
C ILE A 228 -6.69 -20.93 -6.17
N ARG A 229 -5.50 -21.30 -6.70
CA ARG A 229 -5.19 -22.69 -7.07
C ARG A 229 -5.25 -23.62 -5.87
N GLU A 230 -4.68 -23.22 -4.73
CA GLU A 230 -4.74 -24.02 -3.51
C GLU A 230 -6.16 -24.11 -2.95
N LEU A 231 -6.93 -23.02 -2.97
CA LEU A 231 -8.34 -23.01 -2.60
C LEU A 231 -9.20 -23.90 -3.52
N PHE A 232 -8.88 -23.96 -4.82
CA PHE A 232 -9.53 -24.86 -5.76
C PHE A 232 -9.23 -26.33 -5.45
N LYS A 233 -7.97 -26.68 -5.17
CA LYS A 233 -7.59 -28.03 -4.73
C LYS A 233 -8.27 -28.44 -3.43
N GLY A 234 -8.45 -27.49 -2.50
CA GLY A 234 -9.16 -27.68 -1.24
C GLY A 234 -10.69 -27.72 -1.36
N GLY A 235 -11.26 -27.52 -2.56
CA GLY A 235 -12.71 -27.52 -2.78
C GLY A 235 -13.42 -26.24 -2.34
N HIS A 236 -12.68 -25.18 -2.01
CA HIS A 236 -13.21 -23.89 -1.57
C HIS A 236 -13.41 -22.88 -2.73
N ALA A 237 -12.71 -23.09 -3.85
CA ALA A 237 -12.94 -22.34 -5.09
C ALA A 237 -13.52 -23.26 -6.18
N THR A 238 -14.32 -22.69 -7.06
CA THR A 238 -14.88 -23.40 -8.22
C THR A 238 -13.91 -23.42 -9.40
N LYS A 239 -14.11 -24.36 -10.34
CA LYS A 239 -13.36 -24.40 -11.60
C LYS A 239 -13.52 -23.10 -12.41
N ALA A 240 -14.71 -22.51 -12.37
CA ALA A 240 -15.01 -21.26 -13.05
C ALA A 240 -14.16 -20.11 -12.48
N GLN A 241 -14.16 -19.93 -11.15
CA GLN A 241 -13.35 -18.91 -10.47
C GLN A 241 -11.86 -19.05 -10.76
N TYR A 242 -11.32 -20.28 -10.71
CA TYR A 242 -9.91 -20.50 -11.02
C TYR A 242 -9.58 -20.20 -12.49
N THR A 243 -10.46 -20.58 -13.42
CA THR A 243 -10.29 -20.28 -14.86
C THR A 243 -10.33 -18.79 -15.12
N GLU A 244 -11.28 -18.08 -14.49
CA GLU A 244 -11.41 -16.63 -14.60
C GLU A 244 -10.18 -15.90 -14.05
N ALA A 245 -9.66 -16.34 -12.89
CA ALA A 245 -8.43 -15.78 -12.32
C ALA A 245 -7.22 -15.99 -13.24
N LEU A 246 -7.10 -17.18 -13.86
CA LEU A 246 -6.03 -17.47 -14.82
C LEU A 246 -6.08 -16.58 -16.06
N LEU A 247 -7.29 -16.32 -16.59
CA LEU A 247 -7.48 -15.44 -17.74
C LEU A 247 -7.15 -13.99 -17.38
N GLY A 248 -7.70 -13.49 -16.27
CA GLY A 248 -7.44 -12.13 -15.81
C GLY A 248 -5.95 -11.87 -15.53
N TYR A 249 -5.27 -12.82 -14.90
CA TYR A 249 -3.82 -12.74 -14.69
C TYR A 249 -3.05 -12.69 -16.02
N ARG A 250 -3.42 -13.53 -16.99
CA ARG A 250 -2.80 -13.54 -18.31
C ARG A 250 -2.96 -12.20 -19.02
N ASP A 251 -4.16 -11.64 -19.00
CA ASP A 251 -4.47 -10.36 -19.64
C ASP A 251 -3.65 -9.23 -19.01
N ALA A 252 -3.59 -9.17 -17.66
CA ALA A 252 -2.76 -8.21 -16.95
C ALA A 252 -1.26 -8.36 -17.29
N VAL A 253 -0.74 -9.59 -17.34
CA VAL A 253 0.66 -9.85 -17.73
C VAL A 253 0.93 -9.40 -19.16
N GLU A 254 -0.02 -9.59 -20.09
CA GLU A 254 0.11 -9.14 -21.47
C GLU A 254 0.17 -7.60 -21.54
N GLU A 255 -0.71 -6.90 -20.83
CA GLU A 255 -0.72 -5.44 -20.75
C GLU A 255 0.58 -4.84 -20.18
N MET A 256 1.27 -5.60 -19.32
CA MET A 256 2.55 -5.20 -18.71
C MET A 256 3.76 -5.43 -19.62
N LYS A 257 3.62 -6.10 -20.77
CA LYS A 257 4.76 -6.38 -21.66
C LYS A 257 5.33 -5.12 -22.29
N SER A 258 6.65 -5.11 -22.46
CA SER A 258 7.36 -4.06 -23.17
C SER A 258 8.64 -4.63 -23.77
N PRO A 259 8.92 -4.41 -25.07
CA PRO A 259 10.14 -4.89 -25.71
C PRO A 259 11.41 -4.45 -24.97
N GLN A 260 11.43 -3.21 -24.46
CA GLN A 260 12.56 -2.67 -23.71
C GLN A 260 12.72 -3.35 -22.34
N ARG A 261 11.62 -3.76 -21.69
CA ARG A 261 11.68 -4.50 -20.42
C ARG A 261 12.17 -5.92 -20.63
N GLU A 262 11.71 -6.59 -21.67
CA GLU A 262 12.20 -7.93 -22.05
C GLU A 262 13.69 -7.91 -22.39
N GLU A 263 14.12 -6.88 -23.10
CA GLU A 263 15.55 -6.68 -23.38
C GLU A 263 16.35 -6.41 -22.09
N ALA A 264 15.87 -5.52 -21.22
CA ALA A 264 16.52 -5.26 -19.93
C ALA A 264 16.63 -6.52 -19.07
N LYS A 265 15.58 -7.35 -19.05
CA LYS A 265 15.58 -8.65 -18.35
C LYS A 265 16.60 -9.61 -18.96
N ARG A 266 16.65 -9.73 -20.30
CA ARG A 266 17.61 -10.59 -21.02
C ARG A 266 19.06 -10.23 -20.74
N LEU A 267 19.34 -8.93 -20.59
CA LEU A 267 20.68 -8.42 -20.29
C LEU A 267 21.03 -8.48 -18.80
N GLY A 268 20.12 -8.91 -17.93
CA GLY A 268 20.32 -8.83 -16.48
C GLY A 268 20.51 -7.39 -15.99
N PHE A 269 19.89 -6.41 -16.66
CA PHE A 269 20.13 -4.99 -16.41
C PHE A 269 19.65 -4.60 -15.00
N LEU A 270 20.59 -4.08 -14.21
CA LEU A 270 20.34 -3.57 -12.89
C LEU A 270 20.69 -2.07 -12.87
N PRO A 271 19.71 -1.17 -12.69
CA PRO A 271 19.89 0.27 -12.88
C PRO A 271 20.84 0.93 -11.87
N TYR A 272 21.35 0.19 -10.89
CA TYR A 272 22.24 0.67 -9.83
C TYR A 272 23.54 -0.14 -9.67
N LEU A 273 23.79 -1.15 -10.51
CA LEU A 273 25.09 -1.83 -10.56
C LEU A 273 25.99 -1.07 -11.52
N GLY A 274 26.69 -0.08 -11.00
CA GLY A 274 27.58 0.80 -11.78
C GLY A 274 27.78 2.19 -11.20
N ILE A 275 27.25 2.49 -10.01
CA ILE A 275 27.48 3.71 -9.24
C ILE A 275 27.91 3.32 -7.83
#